data_AF-A0A2K3LCI4-F1
#
_entry.id   AF-A0A2K3LCI4-F1
#
_cell.length_a   1.000
_cell.length_b   1.000
_cell.length_c   1.000
_cell.angle_alpha   90.00
_cell.angle_beta   90.00
_cell.angle_gamma   90.00
#
_symmetry.space_group_name_H-M   'P 1'
#
loop_
_entity.id
_entity.type
_entity.pdbx_description
1 polymer ?
#
loop_
_entity_poly.entity_id
_entity_poly.type
_entity_poly.pdbx_seq_one_letter_code
_entity_poly.pdbx_strand_id
1 'polypeptide(L)'
;MEKEEAKQVTDEESFLFAMELAGASSVPMVLKSALDLGIIEIIAKAGPNAYLSSSQIASQIRTFHKKQRCTFNVGSFVTSLG
;
A
#
# COMPACT_ATOMS: atom_id res chain seq x y z
N MET A 1 34.63 12.40 -32.76
CA MET A 1 34.68 11.15 -32.00
C MET A 1 33.70 11.33 -30.86
N GLU A 2 32.48 10.86 -31.08
CA GLU A 2 31.41 10.88 -30.09
C GLU A 2 31.83 9.91 -28.97
N LYS A 3 31.95 10.42 -27.75
CA LYS A 3 32.18 9.61 -26.57
C LYS A 3 30.88 8.89 -26.27
N GLU A 4 30.82 7.64 -26.71
CA GLU A 4 29.90 6.66 -26.17
C GLU A 4 30.34 6.39 -24.73
N GLU A 5 29.62 7.00 -23.78
CA GLU A 5 29.85 6.79 -22.35
C GLU A 5 29.30 5.39 -22.00
N ALA A 6 30.08 4.36 -22.36
CA ALA A 6 29.85 3.01 -21.88
C ALA A 6 30.14 3.02 -20.38
N LYS A 7 29.10 3.24 -19.58
CA LYS A 7 29.13 3.00 -18.13
C LYS A 7 29.58 1.56 -17.94
N GLN A 8 30.84 1.37 -17.58
CA GLN A 8 31.43 0.07 -17.30
C GLN A 8 30.80 -0.40 -15.98
N VAL A 9 29.64 -1.06 -16.08
CA VAL A 9 28.96 -1.66 -14.94
C VAL A 9 29.89 -2.74 -14.42
N THR A 10 30.42 -2.53 -13.23
CA THR A 10 31.32 -3.52 -12.63
C THR A 10 30.55 -4.79 -12.28
N ASP A 11 31.26 -5.92 -12.16
CA ASP A 11 30.65 -7.23 -11.94
C ASP A 11 29.82 -7.25 -10.64
N GLU A 12 30.23 -6.49 -9.63
CA GLU A 12 29.48 -6.31 -8.40
C GLU A 12 28.15 -5.55 -8.60
N GLU A 13 28.13 -4.49 -9.42
CA GLU A 13 26.90 -3.76 -9.74
C GLU A 13 25.93 -4.63 -10.54
N SER A 14 26.47 -5.42 -11.47
CA SER A 14 25.69 -6.40 -12.25
C SER A 14 25.11 -7.50 -11.36
N PHE A 15 25.88 -8.00 -10.40
CA PHE A 15 25.44 -9.00 -9.44
C PHE A 15 24.33 -8.47 -8.51
N LEU A 16 24.50 -7.25 -7.98
CA LEU A 16 23.48 -6.60 -7.16
C LEU A 16 22.19 -6.35 -7.95
N PHE A 17 22.30 -5.91 -9.21
CA PHE A 17 21.15 -5.70 -10.08
C PHE A 17 20.42 -7.00 -10.43
N ALA A 18 21.16 -8.09 -10.69
CA ALA A 18 20.57 -9.41 -10.92
C ALA A 18 19.83 -9.93 -9.66
N MET A 19 20.39 -9.68 -8.48
CA MET A 19 19.74 -10.01 -7.21
C MET A 19 18.48 -9.16 -6.96
N GLU A 20 18.51 -7.88 -7.31
CA GLU A 20 17.32 -7.01 -7.27
C GLU A 20 16.25 -7.51 -8.25
N LEU A 21 16.63 -7.90 -9.47
CA LEU A 21 15.75 -8.50 -10.46
C LEU A 21 15.13 -9.82 -9.97
N ALA A 22 15.92 -10.66 -9.29
CA ALA A 22 15.40 -11.88 -8.67
C ALA A 22 14.34 -11.57 -7.61
N GLY A 23 14.52 -10.48 -6.85
CA GLY A 23 13.56 -9.96 -5.88
C GLY A 23 12.48 -9.05 -6.44
N ALA A 24 12.54 -8.66 -7.72
CA ALA A 24 11.71 -7.58 -8.27
C ALA A 24 10.21 -7.89 -8.24
N SER A 25 9.84 -9.17 -8.21
CA SER A 25 8.45 -9.63 -8.05
C SER A 25 7.84 -9.31 -6.68
N SER A 26 8.67 -9.07 -5.65
CA SER A 26 8.19 -8.70 -4.31
C SER A 26 7.58 -7.30 -4.29
N VAL A 27 8.12 -6.36 -5.06
CA VAL A 27 7.65 -4.97 -5.14
C VAL A 27 6.20 -4.86 -5.61
N PRO A 28 5.78 -5.43 -6.77
CA PRO A 28 4.39 -5.36 -7.21
C PRO A 28 3.46 -6.14 -6.28
N MET A 29 3.90 -7.25 -5.68
CA MET A 29 3.08 -8.00 -4.72
C MET A 29 2.83 -7.22 -3.42
N VAL A 30 3.86 -6.58 -2.88
CA VAL A 30 3.75 -5.74 -1.67
C VAL A 30 2.89 -4.52 -1.96
N LEU A 31 3.10 -3.85 -3.09
CA LEU A 31 2.29 -2.70 -3.49
C LEU A 31 0.82 -3.08 -3.68
N LYS A 32 0.55 -4.21 -4.33
CA LYS A 32 -0.82 -4.74 -4.46
C LYS A 32 -1.45 -4.99 -3.09
N SER A 33 -0.72 -5.64 -2.18
CA SER A 33 -1.20 -5.89 -0.82
C SER A 33 -1.45 -4.59 -0.04
N ALA A 34 -0.59 -3.58 -0.19
CA ALA A 34 -0.76 -2.28 0.44
C ALA A 34 -1.99 -1.52 -0.07
N LEU A 35 -2.33 -1.69 -1.36
CA LEU A 35 -3.57 -1.18 -1.95
C LEU A 35 -4.78 -1.95 -1.42
N ASP A 36 -4.75 -3.27 -1.41
CA ASP A 36 -5.84 -4.12 -0.93
C ASP A 36 -6.16 -3.88 0.57
N LEU A 37 -5.13 -3.59 1.38
CA LEU A 37 -5.26 -3.22 2.79
C LEU A 37 -5.63 -1.74 3.00
N GLY A 38 -5.66 -0.92 1.95
CA GLY A 38 -5.97 0.51 2.03
C GLY A 38 -4.90 1.36 2.74
N ILE A 39 -3.65 0.88 2.83
CA ILE A 39 -2.56 1.58 3.51
C ILE A 39 -2.25 2.91 2.82
N ILE A 40 -2.26 2.93 1.49
CA ILE A 40 -2.02 4.15 0.71
C ILE A 40 -3.10 5.21 0.98
N GLU A 41 -4.36 4.79 1.14
CA GLU A 41 -5.45 5.71 1.50
C GLU A 41 -5.33 6.25 2.93
N ILE A 42 -4.87 5.43 3.87
CA ILE A 42 -4.62 5.84 5.26
C ILE A 42 -3.56 6.94 5.28
N ILE A 43 -2.47 6.76 4.51
CA ILE A 43 -1.41 7.76 4.38
C ILE A 43 -1.94 9.02 3.68
N ALA A 44 -2.72 8.87 2.60
CA ALA A 44 -3.33 10.00 1.90
C ALA A 44 -4.27 10.83 2.80
N LYS A 45 -5.05 10.17 3.68
CA LYS A 45 -5.92 10.83 4.65
C LYS A 45 -5.17 11.56 5.76
N ALA A 46 -3.98 11.11 6.12
CA ALA A 46 -3.15 11.78 7.11
C ALA A 46 -2.61 13.13 6.61
N GLY A 47 -2.52 13.30 5.29
CA GLY A 47 -2.14 14.54 4.64
C GLY A 47 -0.62 14.68 4.42
N PRO A 48 -0.20 15.66 3.61
CA PRO A 48 1.21 15.90 3.32
C PRO A 48 1.95 16.28 4.60
N ASN A 49 3.13 15.66 4.82
CA ASN A 49 3.98 15.80 6.02
C ASN A 49 3.48 15.09 7.30
N ALA A 50 2.43 14.27 7.23
CA ALA A 50 2.03 13.45 8.36
C ALA A 50 2.87 12.16 8.44
N TYR A 51 3.53 11.97 9.57
CA TYR A 51 4.23 10.72 9.89
C TYR A 51 3.30 9.81 10.68
N LEU A 52 3.10 8.60 10.18
CA LEU A 52 2.34 7.57 10.86
C LEU A 52 3.29 6.47 11.31
N SER A 53 3.17 6.06 12.57
CA SER A 53 3.81 4.84 13.05
C SER A 53 3.07 3.59 12.55
N SER A 54 3.76 2.45 12.47
CA SER A 54 3.17 1.19 11.99
C SER A 54 1.95 0.76 12.82
N SER A 55 1.92 1.06 14.12
CA SER A 55 0.77 0.77 15.00
C SER A 55 -0.45 1.65 14.68
N GLN A 56 -0.22 2.92 14.32
CA GLN A 56 -1.28 3.84 13.86
C GLN A 56 -1.85 3.45 12.51
N ILE A 57 -1.03 2.89 11.60
CA ILE A 57 -1.51 2.35 10.34
C ILE A 57 -2.36 1.09 10.62
N ALA A 58 -1.85 0.16 11.45
CA ALA A 58 -2.55 -1.08 11.78
C ALA A 58 -3.90 -0.86 12.48
N SER A 59 -4.01 0.16 13.35
CA SER A 59 -5.29 0.51 13.99
C SER A 59 -6.32 1.04 12.99
N GLN A 60 -5.86 1.72 11.93
CA GLN A 60 -6.70 2.27 10.86
C GLN A 60 -7.08 1.24 9.78
N ILE A 61 -6.24 0.23 9.53
CA ILE A 61 -6.60 -0.90 8.64
C ILE A 61 -7.83 -1.62 9.20
N ARG A 62 -7.88 -1.88 10.52
CA ARG A 62 -9.05 -2.53 11.17
C ARG A 62 -10.33 -1.72 11.01
N THR A 63 -10.25 -0.39 10.98
CA THR A 63 -11.42 0.48 10.82
C THR A 63 -11.81 0.64 9.35
N PHE A 64 -10.89 0.54 8.39
CA PHE A 64 -11.19 0.51 6.96
C PHE A 64 -12.04 -0.72 6.58
N HIS A 65 -11.65 -1.92 7.04
CA HIS A 65 -12.45 -3.14 6.84
C HIS A 65 -13.79 -3.10 7.60
N LYS A 66 -13.91 -2.32 8.68
CA LYS A 66 -15.20 -2.09 9.37
C LYS A 66 -16.12 -1.11 8.63
N LYS A 67 -15.59 -0.14 7.89
CA LYS A 67 -16.41 0.80 7.09
C LYS A 67 -17.18 0.09 5.97
N GLN A 68 -16.65 -0.99 5.38
CA GLN A 68 -17.42 -1.83 4.45
C GLN A 68 -18.51 -2.68 5.13
N ARG A 69 -18.47 -2.87 6.46
CA ARG A 69 -19.41 -3.73 7.19
C ARG A 69 -20.56 -2.99 7.88
N CYS A 70 -20.60 -1.66 7.84
CA CYS A 70 -21.57 -0.89 8.62
C CYS A 70 -22.36 0.12 7.79
N THR A 71 -22.94 -0.28 6.65
CA THR A 71 -24.12 0.38 6.06
C THR A 71 -25.01 -0.63 5.30
N PHE A 72 -25.39 -1.75 5.91
CA PHE A 72 -26.63 -2.41 5.52
C PHE A 72 -27.58 -2.31 6.70
N ASN A 73 -28.17 -1.13 6.84
CA ASN A 73 -29.26 -0.92 7.77
C ASN A 73 -30.50 -1.57 7.15
N VAL A 74 -30.71 -2.87 7.43
CA VAL A 74 -32.02 -3.49 7.24
C VAL A 74 -32.95 -2.90 8.28
N GLY A 75 -33.56 -1.79 7.88
CA GLY A 75 -34.78 -1.20 8.40
C GLY A 75 -35.28 -1.72 9.74
N SER A 76 -34.94 -0.97 10.79
CA SER A 76 -35.93 -0.60 11.80
C SER A 76 -37.21 -0.11 11.09
N PHE A 77 -38.20 -1.00 10.91
CA PHE A 77 -39.51 -0.66 10.34
C PHE A 77 -40.70 -1.25 11.10
N VAL A 78 -40.50 -1.93 12.22
CA VAL A 78 -41.60 -2.58 12.96
C VAL A 78 -41.76 -2.05 14.37
N THR A 79 -41.92 -0.74 14.53
CA THR A 79 -42.51 -0.16 15.75
C THR A 79 -43.22 1.15 15.43
N SER A 80 -44.42 1.09 14.87
CA SER A 80 -45.49 2.03 15.23
C SER A 80 -46.84 1.64 14.61
N LEU A 81 -47.88 1.86 15.41
CA LEU A 81 -49.30 1.61 15.21
C LEU A 81 -49.66 0.11 15.32
N GLY A 82 -50.51 -0.31 16.24
CA GLY A 82 -51.65 0.40 16.85
C GLY A 82 -52.85 -0.53 16.73
#